data_AF-A0A6P3YBI9-F1
#
_entry.id   AF-A0A6P3YBI9-F1
#
_cell.length_a   1.000
_cell.length_b   1.000
_cell.length_c   1.000
_cell.angle_alpha   90.00
_cell.angle_beta   90.00
_cell.angle_gamma   90.00
#
_symmetry.space_group_name_H-M   'P 1'
#
loop_
_entity.id
_entity.type
_entity.pdbx_description
1 polymer ?
#
loop_
_entity_poly.entity_id
_entity_poly.type
_entity_poly.pdbx_seq_one_letter_code
_entity_poly.pdbx_strand_id
1 'polypeptide(L)' 'MGISLQGAGSFQQKYHQTVYDMGKIVINRVFKPWLLNDTIFSLTSLGRIYNKYLNILHSFTEKII' A
#
# COMPACT_ATOMS: atom_id res chain seq x y z
N MET A 1 8.45 -8.60 -17.32
CA MET A 1 7.23 -9.16 -17.95
C MET A 1 6.20 -8.04 -18.01
N GLY A 2 5.86 -7.57 -19.21
CA GLY A 2 4.93 -6.47 -19.41
C GLY A 2 3.52 -7.02 -19.60
N ILE A 3 2.67 -6.88 -18.59
CA ILE A 3 1.24 -7.13 -18.77
C ILE A 3 0.59 -5.84 -19.30
N SER A 4 0.05 -5.90 -20.51
CA SER A 4 -0.75 -4.81 -21.05
C SER A 4 -2.09 -4.81 -20.34
N LEU A 5 -2.25 -3.96 -19.32
CA LEU A 5 -3.50 -3.69 -18.59
C LEU A 5 -4.48 -2.86 -19.46
N GLN A 6 -4.62 -3.23 -20.73
CA GLN A 6 -5.59 -2.63 -21.65
C GLN A 6 -7.00 -3.03 -21.22
N GLY A 7 -7.64 -2.17 -20.42
CA GLY A 7 -9.06 -2.31 -20.05
C GLY A 7 -9.40 -1.94 -18.61
N ALA A 8 -8.41 -1.71 -17.74
CA ALA A 8 -8.62 -1.52 -16.29
C ALA A 8 -8.20 -0.14 -15.78
N GLY A 9 -8.44 0.94 -16.56
CA GLY A 9 -7.95 2.29 -16.22
C GLY A 9 -8.33 2.77 -14.82
N SER A 10 -9.56 2.49 -14.36
CA SER A 10 -10.00 2.79 -12.99
C SER A 10 -9.31 1.94 -11.92
N PHE A 11 -8.98 0.69 -12.26
CA PHE A 11 -8.31 -0.25 -11.35
C PHE A 11 -6.81 0.07 -11.22
N GLN A 12 -6.16 0.45 -12.33
CA GLN A 12 -4.79 0.96 -12.33
C GLN A 12 -4.66 2.28 -11.57
N GLN A 13 -5.59 3.22 -11.76
CA GLN A 13 -5.60 4.45 -10.97
C GLN A 13 -5.76 4.16 -9.48
N LYS A 14 -6.67 3.25 -9.11
CA LYS A 14 -6.86 2.86 -7.71
C LYS A 14 -5.62 2.17 -7.12
N TYR A 15 -4.94 1.35 -7.92
CA TYR A 15 -3.67 0.74 -7.55
C TYR A 15 -2.57 1.80 -7.34
N HIS A 16 -2.39 2.70 -8.31
CA HIS A 16 -1.41 3.79 -8.22
C HIS A 16 -1.67 4.69 -7.01
N GLN A 17 -2.93 5.03 -6.76
CA GLN A 17 -3.33 5.81 -5.58
C GLN A 17 -3.00 5.07 -4.28
N THR A 18 -3.31 3.77 -4.23
CA THR A 18 -3.02 2.90 -3.08
C THR A 18 -1.52 2.82 -2.79
N VAL A 19 -0.69 2.63 -3.82
CA VAL A 19 0.77 2.60 -3.68
C VAL A 19 1.33 3.96 -3.28
N TYR A 20 0.77 5.05 -3.83
CA TYR A 20 1.18 6.41 -3.49
C TYR A 20 0.85 6.77 -2.03
N ASP A 21 -0.35 6.44 -1.55
CA ASP A 21 -0.73 6.64 -0.16
C ASP A 21 0.09 5.75 0.78
N MET A 22 0.35 4.51 0.40
CA MET A 22 1.22 3.60 1.15
C MET A 22 2.66 4.14 1.24
N GLY A 23 3.19 4.68 0.15
CA GLY A 23 4.50 5.35 0.10
C GLY A 23 4.57 6.55 1.04
N LYS A 24 3.52 7.39 1.10
CA LYS A 24 3.43 8.49 2.08
C LYS A 24 3.48 8.01 3.52
N ILE A 25 2.80 6.90 3.83
CA ILE A 25 2.81 6.31 5.17
C ILE A 25 4.22 5.83 5.54
N VAL A 26 4.91 5.16 4.61
CA VAL A 26 6.29 4.68 4.81
C VAL A 26 7.25 5.85 4.98
N ILE A 27 7.15 6.88 4.15
CA ILE A 27 7.99 8.09 4.27
C ILE A 27 7.74 8.78 5.62
N ASN A 28 6.49 8.94 6.02
CA ASN A 28 6.14 9.51 7.33
C ASN A 28 6.64 8.63 8.51
N ARG A 29 6.74 7.30 8.33
CA ARG A 29 7.36 6.38 9.30
C ARG A 29 8.88 6.59 9.38
N VAL A 30 9.55 6.80 8.25
CA VAL A 30 11.00 7.09 8.21
C VAL A 30 11.34 8.41 8.91
N PHE A 31 10.53 9.44 8.72
CA PHE A 31 10.72 10.73 9.40
C PHE A 31 10.38 10.70 10.90
N LYS A 32 9.68 9.67 11.38
CA LYS A 32 9.24 9.55 12.78
C LYS A 32 9.79 8.27 13.40
N PRO A 33 11.02 8.31 13.94
CA PRO A 33 11.67 7.11 14.47
C PRO A 33 10.89 6.41 15.60
N TRP A 34 10.02 7.13 16.32
CA TRP A 34 9.13 6.53 17.34
C TRP A 34 7.99 5.67 16.75
N LEU A 35 7.65 5.84 15.46
CA LEU A 35 6.70 5.01 14.71
C LEU A 35 7.36 3.82 14.02
N LEU A 36 8.68 3.63 14.17
CA LEU A 36 9.37 2.43 13.71
C LEU A 36 8.97 1.20 14.51
N ASN A 37 8.62 1.36 15.79
CA ASN A 37 8.23 0.22 16.61
C ASN A 37 6.91 -0.37 16.12
N ASP A 38 6.92 -1.65 15.74
CA ASP A 38 5.79 -2.33 15.11
C ASP A 38 4.55 -2.36 16.00
N THR A 39 4.72 -2.44 17.33
CA THR A 39 3.61 -2.38 18.29
C THR A 39 2.91 -1.02 18.27
N ILE A 40 3.68 0.07 18.26
CA ILE A 40 3.16 1.45 18.25
C ILE A 40 2.52 1.74 16.90
N PHE A 41 3.11 1.25 15.82
CA PHE A 41 2.58 1.38 14.48
C PHE A 41 1.26 0.60 14.29
N SER A 42 1.18 -0.63 14.80
CA SER A 42 -0.03 -1.45 14.75
C SER A 42 -1.18 -0.88 15.59
N LEU A 43 -0.87 -0.12 16.65
CA LEU A 43 -1.86 0.61 17.45
C LEU A 43 -2.38 1.87 16.75
N THR A 44 -1.62 2.40 15.78
CA THR A 44 -2.00 3.60 15.05
C THR A 44 -2.96 3.26 13.91
N SER A 45 -3.92 4.15 13.62
CA SER A 45 -4.84 4.01 12.48
C SER A 45 -4.11 3.82 11.14
N LEU A 46 -2.88 4.36 11.02
CA LEU A 46 -2.00 4.19 9.87
C LEU A 46 -1.58 2.73 9.65
N GLY A 47 -1.33 1.95 10.70
CA GLY A 47 -0.99 0.53 10.59
C GLY A 47 -2.14 -0.31 10.04
N ARG A 48 -3.37 -0.04 10.48
CA ARG A 48 -4.58 -0.69 9.95
C ARG A 48 -4.78 -0.38 8.46
N ILE A 49 -4.59 0.89 8.09
CA ILE A 49 -4.70 1.35 6.70
C ILE A 49 -3.60 0.70 5.83
N TYR A 50 -2.36 0.68 6.32
CA TYR A 50 -1.23 0.02 5.67
C TYR A 50 -1.50 -1.46 5.41
N ASN A 51 -2.02 -2.19 6.41
CA ASN A 51 -2.33 -3.61 6.26
C ASN A 51 -3.48 -3.85 5.25
N LYS A 52 -4.47 -2.96 5.19
CA LYS A 52 -5.53 -3.00 4.18
C LYS A 52 -4.99 -2.77 2.77
N TYR A 53 -4.06 -1.81 2.60
CA TYR A 53 -3.40 -1.57 1.32
C TYR A 53 -2.50 -2.73 0.90
N LEU A 54 -1.78 -3.35 1.84
CA LEU A 54 -1.02 -4.59 1.59
C LEU A 54 -1.92 -5.71 1.07
N ASN A 55 -3.09 -5.91 1.68
CA ASN A 55 -4.01 -6.95 1.24
C ASN A 55 -4.53 -6.69 -0.19
N ILE A 56 -4.87 -5.44 -0.51
CA ILE A 56 -5.28 -5.03 -1.86
C ILE A 56 -4.14 -5.26 -2.88
N LEU A 57 -2.91 -4.93 -2.49
CA LEU A 57 -1.72 -5.13 -3.30
C LEU A 57 -1.43 -6.62 -3.52
N HIS A 58 -1.57 -7.44 -2.49
CA HIS A 58 -1.38 -8.89 -2.57
C HIS A 58 -2.41 -9.55 -3.49
N SER A 59 -3.70 -9.22 -3.32
CA SER A 59 -4.76 -9.69 -4.23
C SER A 59 -4.55 -9.24 -5.68
N PHE A 60 -3.90 -8.09 -5.90
CA PHE A 60 -3.56 -7.63 -7.24
C PHE A 60 -2.42 -8.45 -7.85
N THR A 61 -1.36 -8.71 -7.08
CA THR A 61 -0.23 -9.54 -7.52
C THR A 61 -0.67 -10.99 -7.77
N GLU A 62 -1.50 -11.58 -6.91
CA GLU A 62 -2.08 -12.92 -7.12
C GLU A 62 -2.95 -13.00 -8.37
N LYS A 63 -3.69 -11.92 -8.70
CA LYS A 63 -4.55 -11.89 -9.89
C LYS A 63 -3.76 -11.74 -11.20
N ILE A 64 -2.51 -11.31 -11.12
CA ILE A 64 -1.62 -11.07 -12.25
C ILE A 64 -0.69 -12.25 -12.53
N ILE A 65 -0.33 -13.02 -11.49
CA ILE A 65 0.58 -14.18 -11.57
C ILE A 65 -0.19 -15.46 -11.94
#